data_AF-A0A8C3X1T0-F1
#
_entry.id   AF-A0A8C3X1T0-F1
#
_cell.length_a   1.000
_cell.length_b   1.000
_cell.length_c   1.000
_cell.angle_alpha   90.00
_cell.angle_beta   90.00
_cell.angle_gamma   90.00
#
_symmetry.space_group_name_H-M   'P 1'
#
loop_
_entity.id
_entity.type
_entity.pdbx_description
1 polymer ?
#
loop_
_entity_poly.entity_id
_entity_poly.type
_entity_poly.pdbx_seq_one_letter_code
_entity_poly.pdbx_strand_id
1 'polypeptide(L)'
;MEAEVDKLELMFQKADSDLDYIQYRLEYEIKTNYPDSAGKKNPVTLLKELSAVKSRYQTLQTRFKPIAAEQKETKNRICATLNKTMTLIQELQKQADLELLPLTEGEKTAAEQLKAHVSDL
;
A
#
# COMPACT_ATOMS: atom_id res chain seq x y z
N MET A 1 -63.95 0.94 21.14
CA MET A 1 -62.92 0.61 20.15
C MET A 1 -62.42 1.87 19.47
N GLU A 2 -63.32 2.65 18.86
CA GLU A 2 -63.02 3.95 18.22
C GLU A 2 -62.22 4.92 19.11
N ALA A 3 -62.69 5.21 20.33
CA ALA A 3 -61.98 6.11 21.25
C ALA A 3 -60.54 5.68 21.64
N GLU A 4 -60.23 4.37 21.63
CA GLU A 4 -58.86 3.89 21.87
C GLU A 4 -58.00 3.99 20.60
N VAL A 5 -58.62 3.90 19.42
CA VAL A 5 -57.95 4.15 18.13
C VAL A 5 -57.64 5.64 17.99
N ASP A 6 -58.58 6.53 18.30
CA ASP A 6 -58.37 7.98 18.27
C ASP A 6 -57.24 8.42 19.21
N LYS A 7 -57.21 7.82 20.41
CA LYS A 7 -56.14 8.05 21.39
C LYS A 7 -54.79 7.57 20.87
N LEU A 8 -54.74 6.41 20.22
CA LEU A 8 -53.52 5.88 19.64
C LEU A 8 -53.03 6.75 18.47
N GLU A 9 -53.95 7.21 17.61
CA GLU A 9 -53.64 8.15 16.53
C GLU A 9 -53.06 9.46 17.08
N LEU A 10 -53.67 10.02 18.13
CA LEU A 10 -53.17 11.21 18.80
C LEU A 10 -51.75 11.00 19.38
N MET A 11 -51.47 9.82 19.95
CA MET A 11 -50.13 9.48 20.43
C MET A 11 -49.10 9.44 19.29
N PHE A 12 -49.46 8.90 18.12
CA PHE A 12 -48.58 8.89 16.95
C PHE A 12 -48.36 10.30 16.41
N GLN A 13 -49.42 11.10 16.26
CA GLN A 13 -49.30 12.50 15.81
C GLN A 13 -48.40 13.32 16.75
N LYS A 14 -48.53 13.11 18.07
CA LYS A 14 -47.64 13.73 19.04
C LYS A 14 -46.21 13.23 18.91
N ALA A 15 -46.00 11.92 18.79
CA ALA A 15 -44.67 11.34 18.65
C ALA A 15 -43.96 11.86 17.39
N ASP A 16 -44.66 11.94 16.26
CA ASP A 16 -44.13 12.50 15.01
C ASP A 16 -43.76 13.99 15.20
N SER A 17 -44.64 14.78 15.81
CA SER A 17 -44.36 16.20 16.10
C SER A 17 -43.18 16.39 17.05
N ASP A 18 -43.03 15.52 18.06
CA ASP A 18 -41.90 15.53 18.99
C ASP A 18 -40.57 15.21 18.25
N LEU A 19 -40.59 14.24 17.31
CA LEU A 19 -39.43 13.90 16.48
C LEU A 19 -39.04 15.04 15.54
N ASP A 20 -40.02 15.68 14.90
CA ASP A 20 -39.80 16.84 14.03
C ASP A 20 -39.18 18.00 14.81
N TYR A 21 -39.64 18.25 16.04
CA TYR A 21 -39.07 19.29 16.89
C TYR A 21 -37.62 18.99 17.30
N ILE A 22 -37.31 17.73 17.62
CA ILE A 22 -35.93 17.30 17.90
C ILE A 22 -35.03 17.53 16.69
N GLN A 23 -35.48 17.13 15.49
CA GLN A 23 -34.73 17.36 14.25
C GLN A 23 -34.50 18.86 14.01
N TYR A 24 -35.54 19.68 14.14
CA TYR A 24 -35.45 21.13 13.96
C TYR A 24 -34.42 21.76 14.89
N ARG A 25 -34.45 21.39 16.19
CA ARG A 25 -33.48 21.89 17.17
C ARG A 25 -32.05 21.50 16.83
N LEU A 26 -31.82 20.23 16.45
CA LEU A 26 -30.49 19.75 16.08
C LEU A 26 -29.96 20.47 14.84
N GLU A 27 -30.78 20.65 13.80
CA GLU A 27 -30.40 21.40 12.61
C GLU A 27 -30.04 22.85 12.93
N TYR A 28 -30.82 23.50 13.79
CA TYR A 28 -30.56 24.87 14.23
C TYR A 28 -29.24 24.97 15.00
N GLU A 29 -29.00 24.06 15.94
CA GLU A 29 -27.76 24.03 16.74
C GLU A 29 -26.53 23.75 15.86
N ILE A 30 -26.63 22.82 14.90
CA ILE A 30 -25.55 22.51 13.95
C ILE A 30 -25.22 23.72 13.06
N LYS A 31 -26.25 24.37 12.49
CA LYS A 31 -26.08 25.55 11.62
C LYS A 31 -25.48 26.74 12.38
N THR A 32 -25.91 26.95 13.63
CA THR A 32 -25.47 28.09 14.46
C THR A 32 -24.05 27.90 14.99
N ASN A 33 -23.69 26.71 15.44
CA ASN A 33 -22.39 26.45 16.08
C ASN A 33 -21.27 26.15 15.07
N TYR A 34 -21.60 25.81 13.82
CA TYR A 34 -20.63 25.54 12.76
C TYR A 34 -20.98 26.34 11.49
N PRO A 35 -20.96 27.68 11.56
CA PRO A 35 -21.41 28.53 10.46
C PRO A 35 -20.48 28.42 9.23
N ASP A 36 -19.24 27.95 9.42
CA ASP A 36 -18.32 27.73 8.32
C ASP A 36 -17.45 26.49 8.57
N SER A 37 -17.95 25.35 8.09
CA SER A 37 -17.15 24.11 8.01
C SER A 37 -16.21 24.08 6.80
N ALA A 38 -16.01 25.21 6.10
CA ALA A 38 -15.26 25.33 4.85
C ALA A 38 -13.82 24.76 4.87
N GLY A 39 -13.25 24.44 6.04
CA GLY A 39 -11.97 23.74 6.16
C GLY A 39 -12.02 22.28 6.65
N LYS A 40 -13.14 21.81 7.23
CA LYS A 40 -13.25 20.46 7.80
C LYS A 40 -13.93 19.52 6.82
N LYS A 41 -13.18 18.54 6.33
CA LYS A 41 -13.73 17.52 5.41
C LYS A 41 -14.87 16.76 6.09
N ASN A 42 -16.02 16.72 5.42
CA ASN A 42 -17.16 15.90 5.84
C ASN A 42 -16.71 14.41 5.90
N PRO A 43 -17.12 13.64 6.95
CA PRO A 43 -16.89 12.20 7.03
C PRO A 43 -17.17 11.42 5.74
N VAL A 44 -18.21 11.78 4.98
CA VAL A 44 -18.53 11.13 3.70
C VAL A 44 -17.41 11.33 2.67
N THR A 45 -16.83 12.53 2.60
CA THR A 45 -15.72 12.83 1.71
C THR A 45 -14.44 12.11 2.17
N LEU A 46 -14.18 12.09 3.48
CA LEU A 46 -13.05 11.37 4.06
C LEU A 46 -13.08 9.86 3.74
N LEU A 47 -14.26 9.23 3.83
CA LEU A 47 -14.41 7.80 3.50
C LEU A 47 -14.12 7.52 2.02
N LYS A 48 -14.52 8.42 1.12
CA LYS A 48 -14.22 8.32 -0.32
C LYS A 48 -12.72 8.46 -0.58
N GLU A 49 -12.07 9.45 0.03
CA GLU A 49 -10.62 9.65 -0.10
C GLU A 49 -9.82 8.45 0.45
N LEU A 50 -10.20 7.94 1.62
CA LEU A 50 -9.55 6.79 2.23
C LEU A 50 -9.65 5.54 1.34
N SER A 51 -10.81 5.33 0.74
CA SER A 51 -11.03 4.23 -0.20
C SER A 51 -10.17 4.37 -1.45
N ALA A 52 -10.02 5.59 -1.98
CA ALA A 52 -9.15 5.86 -3.12
C ALA A 52 -7.66 5.62 -2.79
N VAL A 53 -7.20 6.06 -1.61
CA VAL A 53 -5.82 5.81 -1.13
C VAL A 53 -5.56 4.31 -0.98
N LYS A 54 -6.49 3.57 -0.35
CA LYS A 54 -6.39 2.12 -0.19
C LYS A 54 -6.27 1.40 -1.54
N SER A 55 -7.10 1.77 -2.51
CA SER A 55 -7.07 1.20 -3.87
C SER A 55 -5.74 1.46 -4.58
N ARG A 56 -5.22 2.70 -4.50
CA ARG A 56 -3.91 3.07 -5.07
C ARG A 56 -2.78 2.27 -4.44
N TYR A 57 -2.78 2.12 -3.12
CA TYR A 57 -1.78 1.32 -2.41
C TYR A 57 -1.82 -0.15 -2.84
N GLN A 58 -3.00 -0.76 -2.89
CA GLN A 58 -3.15 -2.16 -3.32
C GLN A 58 -2.68 -2.37 -4.76
N THR A 59 -2.97 -1.43 -5.65
CA THR A 59 -2.51 -1.45 -7.04
C THR A 59 -0.98 -1.36 -7.10
N LEU A 60 -0.37 -0.43 -6.35
CA LEU A 60 1.08 -0.27 -6.30
C LEU A 60 1.77 -1.52 -5.73
N GLN A 61 1.23 -2.07 -4.64
CA GLN A 61 1.74 -3.30 -4.03
C GLN A 61 1.69 -4.48 -5.01
N THR A 62 0.57 -4.63 -5.73
CA THR A 62 0.41 -5.70 -6.74
C THR A 62 1.40 -5.56 -7.89
N ARG A 63 1.68 -4.32 -8.34
CA ARG A 63 2.70 -4.06 -9.37
C ARG A 63 4.12 -4.25 -8.87
N PHE A 64 4.39 -3.91 -7.62
CA PHE A 64 5.75 -3.97 -7.05
C PHE A 64 6.21 -5.41 -6.80
N LYS A 65 5.32 -6.31 -6.35
CA LYS A 65 5.64 -7.72 -6.07
C LYS A 65 6.38 -8.45 -7.21
N PRO A 66 5.87 -8.49 -8.45
CA PRO A 66 6.56 -9.17 -9.54
C PRO A 66 7.86 -8.48 -9.93
N ILE A 67 7.93 -7.13 -9.86
CA ILE A 67 9.16 -6.38 -10.16
C ILE A 67 10.28 -6.76 -9.18
N ALA A 68 9.97 -6.84 -7.87
CA ALA A 68 10.95 -7.25 -6.87
C ALA A 68 11.44 -8.69 -7.11
N ALA A 69 10.53 -9.60 -7.47
CA ALA A 69 10.88 -10.98 -7.81
C ALA A 69 11.76 -11.07 -9.06
N GLU A 70 11.44 -10.32 -10.11
CA GLU A 70 12.20 -10.28 -11.36
C GLU A 70 13.58 -9.64 -11.18
N GLN A 71 13.68 -8.59 -10.35
CA GLN A 71 14.97 -8.00 -9.99
C GLN A 71 15.87 -9.01 -9.26
N LYS A 72 15.30 -9.75 -8.30
CA LYS A 72 16.00 -10.82 -7.60
C LYS A 72 16.46 -11.91 -8.57
N GLU A 73 15.57 -12.38 -9.45
CA GLU A 73 15.91 -13.40 -10.46
C GLU A 73 17.02 -12.92 -11.40
N THR A 74 16.89 -11.72 -11.94
CA THR A 74 17.85 -11.12 -12.88
C THR A 74 19.24 -11.06 -12.25
N LYS A 75 19.31 -10.59 -11.01
CA LYS A 75 20.56 -10.52 -10.25
C LYS A 75 21.18 -11.89 -10.01
N ASN A 76 20.36 -12.87 -9.64
CA ASN A 76 20.82 -14.26 -9.47
C ASN A 76 21.37 -14.82 -10.79
N ARG A 77 20.73 -14.53 -11.92
CA ARG A 77 21.17 -14.96 -13.24
C ARG A 77 22.48 -14.31 -13.66
N ILE A 78 22.65 -13.01 -13.39
CA ILE A 78 23.90 -12.29 -13.63
C ILE A 78 25.02 -12.92 -12.79
N CYS A 79 24.80 -13.12 -11.48
CA CYS A 79 25.78 -13.73 -10.59
C CYS A 79 26.16 -15.15 -11.05
N ALA A 80 25.18 -15.99 -11.39
CA ALA A 80 25.42 -17.34 -11.89
C ALA A 80 26.22 -17.33 -13.20
N THR A 81 25.92 -16.41 -14.12
CA THR A 81 26.62 -16.30 -15.41
C THR A 81 28.06 -15.84 -15.21
N LEU A 82 28.27 -14.81 -14.38
CA LEU A 82 29.61 -14.32 -14.06
C LEU A 82 30.48 -15.40 -13.43
N ASN A 83 29.94 -16.15 -12.46
CA ASN A 83 30.69 -17.25 -11.82
C ASN A 83 31.07 -18.34 -12.84
N LYS A 84 30.14 -18.74 -13.72
CA LYS A 84 30.43 -19.73 -14.78
C LYS A 84 31.51 -19.26 -15.73
N THR A 85 31.42 -18.01 -16.20
CA THR A 85 32.43 -17.41 -17.08
C THR A 85 33.79 -17.35 -16.40
N MET A 86 33.83 -16.99 -15.12
CA MET A 86 35.06 -16.95 -14.34
C MET A 86 35.72 -18.35 -14.24
N THR A 87 34.92 -19.39 -13.95
CA THR A 87 35.41 -20.77 -13.92
C THR A 87 35.95 -21.21 -15.28
N LEU A 88 35.23 -20.90 -16.37
CA LEU A 88 35.67 -21.24 -17.73
C LEU A 88 36.99 -20.56 -18.10
N ILE A 89 37.15 -19.27 -17.76
CA ILE A 89 38.40 -18.54 -17.99
C ILE A 89 39.55 -19.20 -17.23
N GLN A 90 39.34 -19.57 -15.96
CA GLN A 90 40.36 -20.24 -15.15
C GLN A 90 40.76 -21.61 -15.72
N GLU A 91 39.80 -22.37 -16.26
CA GLU A 91 40.07 -23.65 -16.93
C GLU A 91 40.90 -23.46 -18.21
N LEU A 92 40.54 -22.47 -19.03
CA LEU A 92 41.28 -22.15 -20.26
C LEU A 92 42.70 -21.65 -19.98
N GLN A 93 42.89 -20.82 -18.94
CA GLN A 93 44.21 -20.35 -18.50
C GLN A 93 45.10 -21.52 -18.08
N LYS A 94 44.56 -22.47 -17.31
CA LYS A 94 45.29 -23.69 -16.92
C LYS A 94 45.68 -24.54 -18.13
N GLN A 95 44.80 -24.66 -19.13
CA GLN A 95 45.10 -25.42 -20.35
C GLN A 95 46.19 -24.76 -21.21
N ALA A 96 46.29 -23.43 -21.17
CA ALA A 96 47.26 -22.65 -21.94
C ALA A 96 48.61 -22.44 -21.21
N ASP A 97 48.83 -23.07 -20.04
CA ASP A 97 49.99 -22.86 -19.16
C ASP A 97 50.26 -21.37 -18.83
N LEU A 98 49.19 -20.56 -18.79
CA LEU A 98 49.27 -19.17 -18.34
C LEU A 98 49.22 -19.13 -16.82
N GLU A 99 50.10 -18.36 -16.18
CA GLU A 99 50.02 -18.12 -14.74
C GLU A 99 48.66 -17.53 -14.37
N LEU A 100 47.95 -18.18 -13.44
CA LEU A 100 46.72 -17.68 -12.85
C LEU A 100 47.04 -16.43 -12.04
N LEU A 101 46.86 -15.25 -12.65
CA LEU A 101 46.90 -14.00 -11.92
C LEU A 101 45.78 -14.00 -10.87
N PRO A 102 46.09 -13.81 -9.59
CA PRO A 102 45.07 -13.69 -8.56
C PRO A 102 44.17 -12.49 -8.87
N LEU A 103 42.88 -12.60 -8.52
CA LEU A 103 41.95 -11.47 -8.65
C LEU A 103 42.56 -10.23 -7.99
N THR A 104 42.43 -9.11 -8.68
CA THR A 104 42.72 -7.79 -8.12
C THR A 104 41.79 -7.51 -6.95
N GLU A 105 42.21 -6.63 -6.03
CA GLU A 105 41.40 -6.24 -4.87
C GLU A 105 40.03 -5.66 -5.28
N GLY A 106 39.98 -4.95 -6.40
CA GLY A 106 38.73 -4.44 -6.98
C GLY A 106 37.77 -5.56 -7.43
N GLU A 107 38.30 -6.64 -8.00
CA GLU A 107 37.47 -7.78 -8.42
C GLU A 107 36.98 -8.60 -7.22
N LYS A 108 37.81 -8.75 -6.18
CA LYS A 108 37.40 -9.42 -4.93
C LYS A 108 36.27 -8.66 -4.23
N THR A 109 36.42 -7.34 -4.09
CA THR A 109 35.37 -6.49 -3.49
C THR A 109 34.09 -6.48 -4.34
N ALA A 110 34.21 -6.45 -5.67
CA ALA A 110 33.05 -6.56 -6.56
C ALA A 110 32.31 -7.89 -6.38
N ALA A 111 33.03 -9.01 -6.25
CA ALA A 111 32.44 -10.32 -6.01
C ALA A 111 31.72 -10.41 -4.65
N GLU A 112 32.32 -9.86 -3.59
CA GLU A 112 31.71 -9.79 -2.26
C GLU A 112 30.46 -8.92 -2.24
N GLN A 113 30.49 -7.75 -2.88
CA GLN A 113 29.33 -6.88 -3.03
C GLN A 113 28.20 -7.60 -3.77
N LEU A 114 28.53 -8.29 -4.87
CA LEU A 114 27.55 -9.06 -5.64
C LEU A 114 26.86 -10.13 -4.78
N LYS A 115 27.61 -10.80 -3.91
CA LYS A 115 27.13 -11.88 -3.04
C LYS A 115 26.26 -11.38 -1.89
N ALA A 116 26.66 -10.28 -1.24
CA ALA A 116 25.85 -9.62 -0.20
C ALA A 116 24.51 -9.15 -0.78
N HIS A 117 24.56 -8.51 -1.94
CA HIS A 117 23.40 -7.94 -2.60
C HIS A 117 22.39 -8.99 -3.09
N VAL A 118 22.82 -10.22 -3.40
CA VAL A 118 21.94 -11.36 -3.74
C VAL A 118 21.18 -11.91 -2.51
N SER A 119 21.72 -11.71 -1.31
CA SER A 119 21.17 -12.30 -0.08
C SER A 119 20.13 -11.40 0.62
N ASP A 120 20.18 -10.09 0.40
CA ASP A 120 19.37 -9.09 1.13
C ASP A 120 17.99 -8.78 0.51
N LEU A 121 17.57 -9.49 -0.54
CA LEU A 121 16.27 -9.30 -1.21
C LEU A 121 15.49 -10.62 -1.36
#